data_AF-A0A7G9LDL2-F1
#
_entry.id   AF-A0A7G9LDL2-F1
#
_cell.length_a   1.000
_cell.length_b   1.000
_cell.length_c   1.000
_cell.angle_alpha   90.00
_cell.angle_beta   90.00
_cell.angle_gamma   90.00
#
_symmetry.space_group_name_H-M   'P 1'
#
loop_
_entity.id
_entity.type
_entity.pdbx_description
1 polymer ?
#
loop_
_entity_poly.entity_id
_entity_poly.type
_entity_poly.pdbx_seq_one_letter_code
_entity_poly.pdbx_strand_id
1 'polypeptide(L)'
;MGTLTNNYVYTALDAYPFELEKCMEALNYALSYNDKDEMALSLMGRVYAEVLTNYSEGIFYYKLVLAENINNLEVQPHYINALIWNENFEEAEEFIKYALTVKGSDKAMLYLKRANVLEHTKEYAKALDVLKQAHINAFNNDFIEFINSEKERIKAKRFIKDDSIKEKEKVVSEEKTKKRFSFLF
;
A
#
# COMPACT_ATOMS: atom_id res chain seq x y z
N MET A 1 -1.06 34.20 17.35
CA MET A 1 -1.79 34.43 16.09
C MET A 1 -2.37 33.09 15.68
N GLY A 2 -3.68 32.92 15.84
CA GLY A 2 -4.35 31.62 15.74
C GLY A 2 -4.47 31.14 14.30
N THR A 3 -3.83 30.00 14.02
CA THR A 3 -4.22 28.95 13.07
C THR A 3 -5.30 29.33 12.04
N LEU A 4 -4.88 30.00 10.96
CA LEU A 4 -5.48 29.80 9.64
C LEU A 4 -5.12 28.37 9.21
N THR A 5 -5.81 27.36 9.75
CA THR A 5 -5.83 26.07 9.08
C THR A 5 -6.36 26.35 7.68
N ASN A 6 -5.50 26.12 6.70
CA ASN A 6 -5.57 26.70 5.38
C ASN A 6 -6.89 26.31 4.68
N ASN A 7 -7.85 27.25 4.55
CA ASN A 7 -9.20 26.99 4.01
C ASN A 7 -9.16 26.28 2.64
N TYR A 8 -8.06 26.46 1.90
CA TYR A 8 -7.84 25.81 0.62
C TYR A 8 -7.67 24.29 0.73
N VAL A 9 -7.11 23.73 1.81
CA VAL A 9 -7.01 22.27 2.00
C VAL A 9 -8.40 21.65 2.13
N TYR A 10 -9.30 22.27 2.89
CA TYR A 10 -10.69 21.80 2.98
C TYR A 10 -11.43 21.95 1.66
N THR A 11 -11.21 23.05 0.95
CA THR A 11 -11.77 23.25 -0.40
C THR A 11 -11.30 22.16 -1.37
N ALA A 12 -10.03 21.77 -1.30
CA ALA A 12 -9.48 20.69 -2.11
C ALA A 12 -10.08 19.33 -1.73
N LEU A 13 -10.21 19.04 -0.43
CA LEU A 13 -10.82 17.81 0.07
C LEU A 13 -12.28 17.68 -0.36
N ASP A 14 -13.07 18.75 -0.27
CA ASP A 14 -14.48 18.76 -0.69
C ASP A 14 -14.64 18.58 -2.21
N ALA A 15 -13.70 19.12 -2.99
CA ALA A 15 -13.67 19.00 -4.44
C ALA A 15 -13.23 17.60 -4.91
N TYR A 16 -12.43 16.88 -4.13
CA TYR A 16 -11.91 15.57 -4.50
C TYR A 16 -12.97 14.46 -4.39
N PRO A 17 -13.06 13.52 -5.35
CA PRO A 17 -12.30 13.41 -6.60
C PRO A 17 -13.01 14.01 -7.83
N PHE A 18 -14.15 14.69 -7.67
CA PHE A 18 -15.09 14.98 -8.76
C PHE A 18 -14.86 16.33 -9.45
N GLU A 19 -14.40 17.36 -8.72
CA GLU A 19 -14.09 18.70 -9.24
C GLU A 19 -12.57 18.89 -9.38
N LEU A 20 -11.93 18.16 -10.30
CA LEU A 20 -10.47 18.08 -10.42
C LEU A 20 -9.77 19.45 -10.55
N GLU A 21 -10.28 20.34 -11.40
CA GLU A 21 -9.67 21.67 -11.62
C GLU A 21 -9.65 22.51 -10.33
N LYS A 22 -10.80 22.57 -9.64
CA LYS A 22 -10.96 23.27 -8.36
C LYS A 22 -10.09 22.65 -7.27
N CYS A 23 -10.01 21.31 -7.24
CA CYS A 23 -9.13 20.59 -6.31
C CYS A 23 -7.66 21.00 -6.54
N MET A 24 -7.18 20.95 -7.78
CA MET A 24 -5.80 21.33 -8.13
C MET A 24 -5.50 22.80 -7.84
N GLU A 25 -6.42 23.71 -8.16
CA GLU A 25 -6.26 25.14 -7.85
C GLU A 25 -6.13 25.36 -6.33
N ALA A 26 -7.04 24.78 -5.55
CA ALA A 26 -7.01 24.88 -4.09
C ALA A 26 -5.75 24.24 -3.49
N LEU A 27 -5.29 23.11 -3.99
CA LEU A 27 -4.03 22.48 -3.57
C LEU A 27 -2.82 23.38 -3.85
N ASN A 28 -2.74 23.98 -5.04
CA ASN A 28 -1.65 24.88 -5.39
C ASN A 28 -1.63 26.11 -4.47
N TYR A 29 -2.80 26.70 -4.19
CA TYR A 29 -2.90 27.77 -3.19
C TYR A 29 -2.44 27.28 -1.83
N ALA A 30 -2.93 26.13 -1.36
CA ALA A 30 -2.56 25.61 -0.05
C ALA A 30 -1.03 25.45 0.11
N LEU A 31 -0.39 24.82 -0.88
CA LEU A 31 1.06 24.57 -0.89
C LEU A 31 1.88 25.85 -1.10
N SER A 32 1.33 26.88 -1.73
CA SER A 32 2.01 28.19 -1.81
C SER A 32 2.16 28.89 -0.46
N TYR A 33 1.24 28.63 0.49
CA TYR A 33 1.31 29.17 1.85
C TYR A 33 2.16 28.30 2.77
N ASN A 34 2.09 26.97 2.60
CA ASN A 34 2.86 26.00 3.33
C ASN A 34 3.20 24.81 2.42
N ASP A 35 4.41 24.79 1.88
CA ASP A 35 4.89 23.78 0.94
C ASP A 35 5.06 22.38 1.58
N LYS A 36 4.97 22.31 2.92
CA LYS A 36 5.06 21.10 3.72
C LYS A 36 3.74 20.71 4.39
N ASP A 37 2.62 21.27 3.94
CA ASP A 37 1.31 20.87 4.47
C ASP A 37 1.04 19.38 4.15
N GLU A 38 1.15 18.51 5.17
CA GLU A 38 1.05 17.05 5.02
C GLU A 38 -0.29 16.64 4.39
N MET A 39 -1.39 17.33 4.70
CA MET A 39 -2.72 17.02 4.14
C MET A 39 -2.80 17.42 2.67
N ALA A 40 -2.31 18.61 2.32
CA ALA A 40 -2.27 19.07 0.94
C ALA A 40 -1.37 18.19 0.07
N LEU A 41 -0.17 17.87 0.55
CA LEU A 41 0.78 16.98 -0.15
C LEU A 41 0.22 15.57 -0.33
N SER A 42 -0.41 15.01 0.71
CA SER A 42 -1.04 13.69 0.60
C SER A 42 -2.17 13.69 -0.43
N LEU A 43 -3.05 14.70 -0.40
CA LEU A 43 -4.13 14.81 -1.38
C LEU A 43 -3.60 15.05 -2.80
N MET A 44 -2.53 15.83 -2.96
CA MET A 44 -1.84 15.99 -4.25
C MET A 44 -1.34 14.66 -4.78
N GLY A 45 -0.69 13.85 -3.92
CA GLY A 45 -0.26 12.50 -4.27
C GLY A 45 -1.42 11.60 -4.71
N ARG A 46 -2.58 11.71 -4.04
CA ARG A 46 -3.80 10.98 -4.40
C ARG A 46 -4.37 11.42 -5.74
N VAL A 47 -4.42 12.72 -6.04
CA VAL A 47 -4.84 13.21 -7.36
C VAL A 47 -3.96 12.60 -8.46
N TYR A 48 -2.64 12.64 -8.30
CA TYR A 48 -1.74 12.06 -9.30
C TYR A 48 -1.89 10.53 -9.42
N ALA A 49 -1.90 9.80 -8.30
CA ALA A 49 -1.92 8.34 -8.32
C ALA A 49 -3.30 7.74 -8.65
N GLU A 50 -4.37 8.28 -8.06
CA GLU A 50 -5.73 7.69 -8.11
C GLU A 50 -6.57 8.26 -9.26
N VAL A 51 -6.38 9.53 -9.65
CA VAL A 51 -7.18 10.20 -10.69
C VAL A 51 -6.43 10.27 -12.02
N LEU A 52 -5.17 10.70 -11.99
CA LEU A 52 -4.38 10.92 -13.21
C LEU A 52 -3.59 9.69 -13.67
N THR A 53 -3.58 8.60 -12.88
CA THR A 53 -2.80 7.37 -13.15
C THR A 53 -1.30 7.67 -13.31
N ASN A 54 -0.82 8.79 -12.76
CA ASN A 54 0.59 9.16 -12.72
C ASN A 54 1.18 8.72 -11.38
N TYR A 55 1.43 7.42 -11.26
CA TYR A 55 1.87 6.82 -10.01
C TYR A 55 3.24 7.34 -9.56
N SER A 56 4.17 7.59 -10.49
CA SER A 56 5.50 8.10 -10.18
C SER A 56 5.43 9.48 -9.50
N GLU A 57 4.59 10.37 -10.01
CA GLU A 57 4.37 11.68 -9.40
C GLU A 57 3.63 11.57 -8.06
N GLY A 58 2.63 10.69 -7.97
CA GLY A 58 1.94 10.42 -6.70
C GLY A 58 2.89 9.92 -5.61
N ILE A 59 3.76 8.96 -5.96
CA ILE A 59 4.83 8.44 -5.10
C ILE A 59 5.76 9.56 -4.63
N PHE A 60 6.12 10.50 -5.51
CA PHE A 60 6.95 11.64 -5.14
C PHE A 60 6.30 12.48 -4.04
N TYR A 61 5.03 12.87 -4.20
CA TYR A 61 4.31 13.65 -3.17
C TYR A 61 4.17 12.88 -1.85
N TYR A 62 3.87 11.58 -1.90
CA TYR A 62 3.83 10.75 -0.68
C TYR A 62 5.18 10.69 0.03
N LYS A 63 6.30 10.64 -0.71
CA LYS A 63 7.64 10.70 -0.12
C LYS A 63 7.92 12.04 0.56
N LEU A 64 7.38 13.16 0.07
CA LEU A 64 7.49 14.45 0.76
C LEU A 64 6.79 14.41 2.12
N VAL A 65 5.59 13.84 2.20
CA VAL A 65 4.88 13.65 3.48
C VAL A 65 5.67 12.77 4.44
N LEU A 66 6.18 11.63 3.94
CA LEU A 66 6.94 10.67 4.74
C LEU A 66 8.32 11.21 5.18
N ALA A 67 8.89 12.18 4.45
CA ALA A 67 10.12 12.85 4.85
C ALA A 67 9.91 13.77 6.06
N GLU A 68 8.74 14.42 6.18
CA GLU A 68 8.37 15.21 7.36
C GLU A 68 7.92 14.31 8.52
N ASN A 69 7.11 13.28 8.22
CA ASN A 69 6.59 12.35 9.21
C ASN A 69 6.48 10.93 8.65
N ILE A 70 7.53 10.13 8.87
CA ILE A 70 7.61 8.73 8.44
C ILE A 70 6.49 7.84 9.04
N ASN A 71 5.87 8.28 10.14
CA ASN A 71 4.78 7.59 10.82
C ASN A 71 3.39 8.11 10.43
N ASN A 72 3.27 8.98 9.42
CA ASN A 72 1.99 9.51 8.98
C ASN A 72 1.08 8.35 8.53
N LEU A 73 0.04 8.07 9.32
CA LEU A 73 -0.86 6.93 9.11
C LEU A 73 -1.83 7.16 7.95
N GLU A 74 -2.08 8.41 7.57
CA GLU A 74 -2.98 8.75 6.48
C GLU A 74 -2.34 8.42 5.13
N VAL A 75 -1.07 8.80 4.92
CA VAL A 75 -0.40 8.61 3.63
C VAL A 75 0.06 7.17 3.38
N GLN A 76 0.35 6.40 4.45
CA GLN A 76 0.85 5.03 4.39
C GLN A 76 0.07 4.11 3.42
N PRO A 77 -1.26 3.95 3.54
CA PRO A 77 -2.03 3.09 2.63
C PRO A 77 -1.99 3.57 1.17
N HIS A 78 -1.97 4.89 0.93
CA HIS A 78 -1.94 5.47 -0.41
C HIS A 78 -0.58 5.28 -1.07
N TYR A 79 0.51 5.49 -0.32
CA TYR A 79 1.87 5.23 -0.78
C TYR A 79 2.08 3.75 -1.16
N ILE A 80 1.65 2.82 -0.30
CA ILE A 80 1.75 1.38 -0.58
C ILE A 80 0.97 1.01 -1.86
N ASN A 81 -0.23 1.54 -2.04
CA ASN A 81 -1.01 1.30 -3.26
C ASN A 81 -0.29 1.81 -4.50
N ALA A 82 0.21 3.05 -4.47
CA ALA A 82 0.90 3.63 -5.60
C ALA A 82 2.18 2.87 -5.95
N LEU A 83 2.94 2.38 -4.96
CA LEU A 83 4.09 1.51 -5.20
C LEU A 83 3.67 0.21 -5.90
N ILE A 84 2.59 -0.44 -5.45
CA ILE A 84 2.07 -1.66 -6.09
C ILE A 84 1.60 -1.38 -7.52
N TRP A 85 0.87 -0.28 -7.76
CA TRP A 85 0.39 0.11 -9.09
C TRP A 85 1.54 0.49 -10.04
N ASN A 86 2.60 1.07 -9.52
CA ASN A 86 3.82 1.37 -10.27
C ASN A 86 4.77 0.17 -10.39
N GLU A 87 4.37 -1.01 -9.90
CA GLU A 87 5.16 -2.25 -9.87
C GLU A 87 6.49 -2.17 -9.08
N ASN A 88 6.60 -1.22 -8.15
CA ASN A 88 7.73 -1.08 -7.21
C ASN A 88 7.60 -2.05 -6.03
N PHE A 89 7.62 -3.35 -6.31
CA PHE A 89 7.29 -4.40 -5.32
C PHE A 89 8.28 -4.51 -4.16
N GLU A 90 9.58 -4.32 -4.41
CA GLU A 90 10.61 -4.37 -3.38
C GLU A 90 10.43 -3.25 -2.35
N GLU A 91 10.26 -2.02 -2.83
CA GLU A 91 10.00 -0.85 -1.99
C GLU A 91 8.68 -1.01 -1.21
N ALA A 92 7.64 -1.55 -1.84
CA ALA A 92 6.37 -1.84 -1.17
C ALA A 92 6.54 -2.85 -0.03
N GLU A 93 7.23 -3.97 -0.26
CA GLU A 93 7.47 -5.00 0.77
C GLU A 93 8.30 -4.45 1.94
N GLU A 94 9.34 -3.66 1.67
CA GLU A 94 10.16 -3.02 2.70
C GLU A 94 9.35 -2.04 3.55
N PHE A 95 8.58 -1.16 2.89
CA PHE A 95 7.75 -0.20 3.60
C PHE A 95 6.62 -0.86 4.39
N ILE A 96 5.99 -1.91 3.86
CA ILE A 96 4.96 -2.66 4.60
C ILE A 96 5.57 -3.30 5.87
N LYS A 97 6.77 -3.88 5.80
CA LYS A 97 7.46 -4.41 6.99
C LYS A 97 7.67 -3.33 8.04
N TYR A 98 8.07 -2.13 7.61
CA TYR A 98 8.20 -0.98 8.50
C TYR A 98 6.85 -0.58 9.11
N ALA A 99 5.81 -0.37 8.28
CA ALA A 99 4.47 0.05 8.73
C ALA A 99 3.85 -0.96 9.71
N LEU A 100 4.13 -2.26 9.54
CA LEU A 100 3.74 -3.31 10.50
C LEU A 100 4.36 -3.14 11.90
N THR A 101 5.38 -2.32 12.08
CA THR A 101 5.94 -1.97 13.40
C THR A 101 5.32 -0.71 14.01
N VAL A 102 4.63 0.13 13.22
CA VAL A 102 4.09 1.42 13.65
C VAL A 102 2.84 1.24 14.52
N LYS A 103 2.74 1.95 15.64
CA LYS A 103 1.55 1.92 16.51
C LYS A 103 0.39 2.65 15.82
N GLY A 104 -0.80 2.05 15.83
CA GLY A 104 -2.01 2.64 15.26
C GLY A 104 -2.25 2.34 13.77
N SER A 105 -1.29 1.74 13.07
CA SER A 105 -1.50 1.30 11.68
C SER A 105 -2.50 0.14 11.61
N ASP A 106 -3.31 0.09 10.56
CA ASP A 106 -4.19 -1.05 10.26
C ASP A 106 -3.38 -2.28 9.83
N LYS A 107 -3.11 -3.19 10.78
CA LYS A 107 -2.33 -4.41 10.53
C LYS A 107 -3.00 -5.35 9.54
N ALA A 108 -4.33 -5.43 9.57
CA ALA A 108 -5.08 -6.32 8.69
C ALA A 108 -4.94 -5.88 7.23
N MET A 109 -5.10 -4.57 6.99
CA MET A 109 -4.89 -3.96 5.68
C MET A 109 -3.44 -4.10 5.21
N LEU A 110 -2.45 -3.88 6.08
CA LEU A 110 -1.04 -4.02 5.72
C LEU A 110 -0.69 -5.46 5.30
N TYR A 111 -1.19 -6.47 6.01
CA TYR A 111 -1.01 -7.87 5.59
C TYR A 111 -1.71 -8.17 4.27
N LEU A 112 -2.90 -7.61 4.02
CA LEU A 112 -3.55 -7.73 2.72
C LEU A 112 -2.69 -7.14 1.59
N LYS A 113 -2.18 -5.91 1.75
CA LYS A 113 -1.29 -5.29 0.74
C LYS A 113 -0.03 -6.10 0.50
N ARG A 114 0.53 -6.68 1.56
CA ARG A 114 1.67 -7.59 1.46
C ARG A 114 1.34 -8.85 0.67
N ALA A 115 0.16 -9.42 0.88
CA ALA A 115 -0.30 -10.55 0.08
C ALA A 115 -0.46 -10.17 -1.40
N ASN A 116 -0.93 -8.95 -1.70
CA ASN A 116 -1.01 -8.46 -3.08
C ASN A 116 0.38 -8.37 -3.73
N VAL A 117 1.39 -7.83 -3.03
CA VAL A 117 2.78 -7.82 -3.53
C VAL A 117 3.25 -9.24 -3.86
N LEU A 118 3.05 -10.18 -2.95
CA LEU A 118 3.42 -11.59 -3.17
C LEU A 118 2.63 -12.24 -4.30
N GLU A 119 1.37 -11.85 -4.51
CA GLU A 119 0.56 -12.33 -5.63
C GLU A 119 1.08 -11.79 -6.97
N HIS A 120 1.45 -10.50 -7.05
CA HIS A 120 2.08 -9.91 -8.23
C HIS A 120 3.41 -10.59 -8.56
N THR A 121 4.22 -10.93 -7.54
CA THR A 121 5.46 -11.70 -7.73
C THR A 121 5.23 -13.20 -7.90
N LYS A 122 3.97 -13.66 -8.00
CA LYS A 122 3.58 -15.07 -8.20
C LYS A 122 4.00 -16.01 -7.06
N GLU A 123 4.25 -15.48 -5.87
CA GLU A 123 4.58 -16.23 -4.65
C GLU A 123 3.30 -16.64 -3.90
N TYR A 124 2.37 -17.30 -4.59
CA TYR A 124 1.00 -17.54 -4.10
C TYR A 124 0.94 -18.29 -2.77
N ALA A 125 1.83 -19.25 -2.54
CA ALA A 125 1.88 -19.97 -1.26
C ALA A 125 2.18 -19.02 -0.09
N LYS A 126 3.12 -18.08 -0.28
CA LYS A 126 3.45 -17.06 0.73
C LYS A 126 2.31 -16.06 0.87
N ALA A 127 1.69 -15.64 -0.24
CA ALA A 127 0.53 -14.74 -0.22
C ALA A 127 -0.62 -15.33 0.64
N LEU A 128 -0.94 -16.61 0.47
CA LEU A 128 -1.97 -17.31 1.25
C LEU A 128 -1.62 -17.39 2.75
N ASP A 129 -0.35 -17.60 3.09
CA ASP A 129 0.11 -17.60 4.49
C ASP A 129 -0.01 -16.20 5.11
N VAL A 130 0.32 -15.16 4.35
CA VAL A 130 0.17 -13.76 4.80
C VAL A 130 -1.31 -13.38 4.96
N LEU A 131 -2.22 -13.84 4.08
CA LEU A 131 -3.66 -13.60 4.23
C LEU A 131 -4.27 -14.25 5.49
N LYS A 132 -3.62 -15.25 6.09
CA LYS A 132 -4.01 -15.74 7.42
C LYS A 132 -3.74 -14.67 8.49
N GLN A 133 -2.61 -13.96 8.40
CA GLN A 133 -2.29 -12.86 9.30
C GLN A 133 -3.26 -11.69 9.11
N ALA A 134 -3.61 -11.35 7.87
CA ALA A 134 -4.65 -10.36 7.59
C ALA A 134 -5.97 -10.73 8.30
N HIS A 135 -6.40 -11.99 8.17
CA HIS A 135 -7.64 -12.46 8.79
C HIS A 135 -7.61 -12.46 10.32
N ILE A 136 -6.48 -12.79 10.95
CA ILE A 136 -6.33 -12.76 12.42
C ILE A 136 -6.45 -11.33 12.97
N ASN A 137 -6.00 -10.35 12.20
CA ASN A 137 -6.00 -8.94 12.60
C ASN A 137 -7.26 -8.18 12.14
N ALA A 138 -8.19 -8.84 11.44
CA ALA A 138 -9.43 -8.24 10.97
C ALA A 138 -10.52 -8.32 12.04
N PHE A 139 -11.21 -7.20 12.28
CA PHE A 139 -12.25 -7.09 13.33
C PHE A 139 -13.64 -6.71 12.79
N ASN A 140 -13.84 -6.74 11.48
CA ASN A 140 -15.13 -6.51 10.85
C ASN A 140 -15.43 -7.60 9.81
N ASN A 141 -16.70 -7.98 9.70
CA ASN A 141 -17.12 -9.12 8.89
C ASN A 141 -16.90 -8.86 7.39
N ASP A 142 -17.21 -7.66 6.91
CA ASP A 142 -17.06 -7.28 5.50
C ASP A 142 -15.61 -7.49 5.03
N PHE A 143 -14.64 -7.07 5.84
CA PHE A 143 -13.23 -7.25 5.51
C PHE A 143 -12.77 -8.71 5.63
N ILE A 144 -13.33 -9.48 6.58
CA ILE A 144 -13.06 -10.92 6.68
C ILE A 144 -13.58 -11.67 5.44
N GLU A 145 -14.80 -11.36 4.99
CA GLU A 145 -15.38 -11.91 3.77
C GLU A 145 -14.55 -11.54 2.54
N PHE A 146 -14.11 -10.29 2.47
CA PHE A 146 -13.17 -9.84 1.45
C PHE A 146 -11.86 -10.66 1.48
N ILE A 147 -11.21 -10.82 2.63
CA ILE A 147 -9.98 -11.63 2.73
C ILE A 147 -10.22 -13.09 2.28
N ASN A 148 -11.39 -13.65 2.56
CA ASN A 148 -11.71 -15.01 2.14
C ASN A 148 -11.89 -15.12 0.62
N SER A 149 -12.51 -14.13 -0.02
CA SER A 149 -12.60 -14.10 -1.49
C SER A 149 -11.22 -13.95 -2.14
N GLU A 150 -10.33 -13.12 -1.58
CA GLU A 150 -8.95 -12.98 -2.03
C GLU A 150 -8.18 -14.31 -1.95
N LYS A 151 -8.35 -15.05 -0.84
CA LYS A 151 -7.74 -16.39 -0.67
C LYS A 151 -8.20 -17.36 -1.74
N GLU A 152 -9.50 -17.42 -2.04
CA GLU A 152 -10.02 -18.32 -3.07
C GLU A 152 -9.50 -17.95 -4.47
N ARG A 153 -9.46 -16.65 -4.80
CA ARG A 153 -8.84 -16.18 -6.05
C ARG A 153 -7.38 -16.63 -6.17
N ILE A 154 -6.57 -16.42 -5.13
CA ILE A 154 -5.13 -16.76 -5.16
C ILE A 154 -4.92 -18.27 -5.20
N LYS A 155 -5.74 -19.07 -4.51
CA LYS A 155 -5.70 -20.53 -4.61
C LYS A 155 -5.92 -20.99 -6.04
N ALA A 156 -6.90 -20.40 -6.75
CA ALA A 156 -7.17 -20.75 -8.14
C ALA A 156 -5.95 -20.44 -9.05
N LYS A 157 -5.28 -19.30 -8.83
CA LYS A 157 -4.08 -18.91 -9.60
C LYS A 157 -2.90 -19.86 -9.43
N ARG A 158 -2.76 -20.50 -8.27
CA ARG A 158 -1.68 -21.46 -8.00
C ARG A 158 -1.67 -22.67 -8.95
N PHE A 159 -2.83 -23.04 -9.49
CA PHE A 159 -2.95 -24.21 -10.37
C PHE A 159 -2.83 -23.87 -11.86
N ILE A 160 -2.61 -22.59 -12.20
CA ILE A 160 -2.41 -22.16 -13.58
C ILE A 160 -1.03 -22.62 -14.06
N LYS A 161 -0.98 -23.28 -15.22
CA LYS A 161 0.26 -23.71 -15.86
C LYS A 161 0.99 -22.52 -16.48
N ASP A 162 1.83 -21.87 -15.69
CA ASP A 162 2.77 -20.83 -16.11
C ASP A 162 4.18 -21.30 -15.73
N ASP A 163 5.11 -21.26 -16.66
CA ASP A 163 6.47 -21.76 -16.43
C ASP A 163 7.24 -20.92 -15.41
N SER A 164 6.96 -19.62 -15.32
CA SER A 164 7.55 -18.74 -14.28
C SER A 164 7.06 -19.06 -12.87
N ILE A 165 5.88 -19.69 -12.72
CA ILE A 165 5.35 -20.15 -11.43
C ILE A 165 6.10 -21.41 -10.99
N LYS A 166 6.31 -22.37 -11.92
CA LYS A 166 6.98 -23.65 -11.63
C LYS A 166 8.41 -23.47 -11.15
N GLU A 167 9.14 -22.53 -11.74
CA GLU A 167 10.50 -22.21 -11.32
C GLU A 167 10.54 -21.68 -9.88
N LYS A 168 9.65 -20.72 -9.55
CA LYS A 168 9.58 -20.17 -8.19
C LYS A 168 9.17 -21.19 -7.13
N GLU A 169 8.21 -22.08 -7.43
CA GLU A 169 7.81 -23.13 -6.48
C GLU A 169 8.93 -24.14 -6.19
N LYS A 170 9.79 -24.46 -7.17
CA LYS A 170 10.97 -25.31 -6.96
C LYS A 170 12.00 -24.64 -6.04
N VAL A 171 12.29 -23.36 -6.24
CA VAL A 171 13.24 -22.63 -5.37
C VAL A 171 12.74 -22.61 -3.93
N VAL A 172 11.45 -22.36 -3.70
CA VAL A 172 10.86 -22.34 -2.35
C VAL A 172 10.89 -23.71 -1.68
N SER A 173 10.68 -24.80 -2.43
CA SER A 173 10.74 -26.16 -1.86
C SER A 173 12.17 -26.56 -1.49
N GLU A 174 13.17 -26.19 -2.30
CA GLU A 174 14.59 -26.40 -2.01
C GLU A 174 15.06 -25.59 -0.80
N GLU A 175 14.66 -24.32 -0.68
CA GLU A 175 14.97 -23.48 0.50
C GLU A 175 14.37 -24.04 1.79
N LYS A 176 13.11 -24.50 1.76
CA LYS A 176 12.46 -25.14 2.91
C LYS A 176 13.19 -26.40 3.33
N THR A 177 13.67 -27.17 2.35
CA THR A 177 14.42 -28.40 2.60
C THR A 177 15.77 -28.08 3.23
N LYS A 178 16.53 -27.12 2.69
CA LYS A 178 17.80 -26.63 3.26
C LYS A 178 17.63 -26.10 4.69
N LYS A 179 16.63 -25.26 4.96
CA LYS A 179 16.33 -24.78 6.32
C LYS A 179 15.99 -25.92 7.27
N ARG A 180 15.25 -26.93 6.82
CA ARG A 180 14.89 -28.08 7.67
C ARG A 180 16.12 -28.91 8.05
N PHE A 181 17.11 -29.03 7.16
CA PHE A 181 18.37 -29.72 7.44
C PHE A 181 19.37 -28.86 8.23
N SER A 182 19.34 -27.52 8.11
CA SER A 182 20.23 -26.64 8.88
C SER A 182 19.89 -26.55 10.37
N PHE A 183 18.73 -27.06 10.80
CA PHE A 183 18.35 -27.19 12.21
C PHE A 183 18.74 -28.56 12.81
N LEU A 184 19.26 -29.48 12.00
CA LEU A 184 19.66 -30.84 12.39
C LEU A 184 21.19 -30.97 12.62
N PHE A 185 21.94 -29.88 12.47
CA PHE A 185 23.37 -29.74 12.77
C PHE A 185 23.60 -28.45 13.57
#